data_AF-A0A9E0TKW9-F1
#
_entry.id   AF-A0A9E0TKW9-F1
#
_cell.length_a   1.000
_cell.length_b   1.000
_cell.length_c   1.000
_cell.angle_alpha   90.00
_cell.angle_beta   90.00
_cell.angle_gamma   90.00
#
_symmetry.space_group_name_H-M   'P 1'
#
loop_
_entity.id
_entity.type
_entity.pdbx_description
1 polymer ?
#
loop_
_entity_poly.entity_id
_entity_poly.type
_entity_poly.pdbx_seq_one_letter_code
_entity_poly.pdbx_strand_id
1 'polypeptide(L)'
;MMPPLVRHVRLIACLGLLPGLAAHAADGLAGDSPFKPPASAGAANAATPDALIELRGIMAEGDHYMFSIFDTGKKSSTWARLNEPGRDFVIKSHDEARDLITVEQNGRLLTLTLKQAKVVSGGNAVMPMPRPVAGTPPVPVGGPVVLNPTPADEQRRLEAVATEVRRRRALREQAAQQGSQAQR
;
A
#
# COMPACT_ATOMS: atom_id res chain seq x y z
N MET A 1 -38.03 -60.24 20.53
CA MET A 1 -39.43 -59.90 20.87
C MET A 1 -39.43 -58.60 21.67
N MET A 2 -40.08 -57.55 21.16
CA MET A 2 -40.39 -56.29 21.86
C MET A 2 -41.78 -56.39 22.57
N PRO A 3 -42.36 -55.32 23.16
CA PRO A 3 -42.27 -54.79 24.55
C PRO A 3 -43.63 -54.95 25.31
N PRO A 4 -43.92 -54.22 26.43
CA PRO A 4 -44.68 -52.97 26.28
C PRO A 4 -44.42 -51.82 27.30
N LEU A 5 -44.88 -50.63 26.87
CA LEU A 5 -44.90 -49.29 27.48
C LEU A 5 -45.92 -49.12 28.62
N VAL A 6 -45.65 -48.20 29.57
CA VAL A 6 -46.62 -47.23 30.17
C VAL A 6 -45.86 -45.96 30.64
N ARG A 7 -45.80 -44.86 29.89
CA ARG A 7 -46.67 -43.66 29.88
C ARG A 7 -46.88 -42.98 31.24
N HIS A 8 -46.15 -41.89 31.54
CA HIS A 8 -46.62 -40.83 32.46
C HIS A 8 -46.35 -39.45 31.84
N VAL A 9 -47.45 -38.75 31.57
CA VAL A 9 -47.53 -37.36 31.11
C VAL A 9 -47.55 -36.48 32.36
N ARG A 10 -46.68 -35.47 32.45
CA ARG A 10 -46.99 -34.24 33.18
C ARG A 10 -46.49 -33.03 32.43
N LEU A 11 -47.47 -32.20 32.08
CA LEU A 11 -47.38 -30.89 31.47
C LEU A 11 -47.38 -29.87 32.61
N ILE A 12 -46.36 -29.02 32.71
CA ILE A 12 -46.44 -27.75 33.45
C ILE A 12 -45.81 -26.68 32.56
N ALA A 13 -46.68 -25.85 32.00
CA ALA A 13 -46.33 -24.59 31.39
C ALA A 13 -46.33 -23.51 32.50
N CYS A 14 -45.25 -22.74 32.61
CA CYS A 14 -45.28 -21.42 33.26
C CYS A 14 -44.34 -20.47 32.52
N LEU A 15 -45.01 -19.61 31.76
CA LEU A 15 -44.64 -18.31 31.21
C LEU A 15 -43.78 -17.47 32.18
N GLY A 16 -42.67 -16.92 31.68
CA GLY A 16 -41.79 -16.05 32.46
C GLY A 16 -40.92 -15.12 31.61
N LEU A 17 -41.51 -13.96 31.28
CA LEU A 17 -40.92 -12.62 31.10
C LEU A 17 -39.58 -12.46 30.33
N LEU A 18 -39.71 -11.90 29.12
CA LEU A 18 -38.60 -11.48 28.23
C LEU A 18 -37.76 -10.34 28.85
N PRO A 19 -36.41 -10.44 28.88
CA PRO A 19 -35.53 -9.28 28.89
C PRO A 19 -34.96 -9.07 27.47
N GLY A 20 -35.02 -7.86 26.94
CA GLY A 20 -34.44 -7.60 25.62
C GLY A 20 -34.61 -6.18 25.14
N LEU A 21 -33.89 -5.25 25.77
CA LEU A 21 -33.66 -3.91 25.25
C LEU A 21 -32.97 -4.03 23.89
N ALA A 22 -33.66 -3.76 22.79
CA ALA A 22 -33.07 -3.71 21.45
C ALA A 22 -32.21 -2.46 21.31
N ALA A 23 -30.99 -2.52 21.83
CA ALA A 23 -29.93 -1.60 21.45
C ALA A 23 -29.64 -1.82 19.96
N HIS A 24 -30.01 -0.84 19.13
CA HIS A 24 -29.63 -0.83 17.73
C HIS A 24 -28.11 -0.63 17.65
N ALA A 25 -27.38 -1.72 17.47
CA ALA A 25 -25.94 -1.70 17.26
C ALA A 25 -25.66 -1.03 15.91
N ALA A 26 -25.03 0.14 15.92
CA ALA A 26 -24.46 0.80 14.74
C ALA A 26 -23.13 0.12 14.34
N ASP A 27 -23.12 -1.21 14.25
CA ASP A 27 -21.90 -2.04 14.16
C ASP A 27 -21.51 -2.38 12.69
N GLY A 28 -22.29 -1.89 11.71
CA GLY A 28 -22.13 -2.28 10.31
C GLY A 28 -21.09 -1.48 9.51
N LEU A 29 -20.65 -0.31 9.99
CA LEU A 29 -19.83 0.61 9.16
C LEU A 29 -18.32 0.50 9.40
N ALA A 30 -17.89 -0.04 10.55
CA ALA A 30 -16.47 -0.25 10.85
C ALA A 30 -15.94 -1.60 10.33
N GLY A 31 -16.83 -2.56 10.05
CA GLY A 31 -16.48 -3.90 9.57
C GLY A 31 -15.90 -3.93 8.17
N ASP A 32 -16.48 -3.14 7.24
CA ASP A 32 -16.18 -3.13 5.81
C ASP A 32 -15.22 -2.02 5.36
N SER A 33 -14.41 -1.47 6.28
CA SER A 33 -13.46 -0.41 5.91
C SER A 33 -12.34 -0.97 5.00
N PRO A 34 -12.16 -0.44 3.78
CA PRO A 34 -11.05 -0.84 2.90
C PRO A 34 -9.68 -0.38 3.41
N PHE A 35 -9.66 0.39 4.51
CA PHE A 35 -8.43 0.83 5.19
C PHE A 35 -8.17 0.06 6.49
N LYS A 36 -8.98 -0.96 6.80
CA LYS A 36 -8.69 -1.85 7.92
C LYS A 36 -7.43 -2.63 7.58
N PRO A 37 -6.35 -2.51 8.37
CA PRO A 37 -5.19 -3.35 8.13
C PRO A 37 -5.60 -4.82 8.25
N PRO A 38 -5.03 -5.72 7.45
CA PRO A 38 -5.31 -7.14 7.57
C PRO A 38 -5.13 -7.56 9.02
N ALA A 39 -6.10 -8.29 9.57
CA ALA A 39 -5.94 -8.89 10.88
C ALA A 39 -4.68 -9.75 10.82
N SER A 40 -3.67 -9.41 11.62
CA SER A 40 -2.43 -10.18 11.68
C SER A 40 -2.78 -11.63 12.00
N ALA A 41 -2.69 -12.51 11.00
CA ALA A 41 -2.80 -13.95 11.19
C ALA A 41 -1.55 -14.40 11.96
N GLY A 42 -1.61 -14.25 13.27
CA GLY A 42 -0.61 -14.72 14.20
C GLY A 42 -0.99 -16.07 14.77
N ALA A 43 0.02 -16.93 14.91
CA ALA A 43 0.04 -18.14 15.73
C ALA A 43 -0.48 -19.45 15.10
N ALA A 44 0.24 -19.93 14.09
CA ALA A 44 0.52 -21.37 13.96
C ALA A 44 1.83 -21.52 13.17
N ASN A 45 2.94 -21.75 13.87
CA ASN A 45 4.35 -21.78 13.42
C ASN A 45 5.09 -20.47 13.68
N ALA A 46 5.68 -20.36 14.88
CA ALA A 46 6.59 -19.28 15.22
C ALA A 46 7.84 -19.37 14.32
N ALA A 47 8.23 -18.24 13.73
CA ALA A 47 9.50 -18.12 13.05
C ALA A 47 10.63 -18.49 14.01
N THR A 48 11.71 -19.08 13.49
CA THR A 48 12.90 -19.36 14.29
C THR A 48 13.44 -18.05 14.85
N PRO A 49 13.48 -17.88 16.19
CA PRO A 49 13.98 -16.67 16.79
C PRO A 49 15.47 -16.49 16.48
N ASP A 50 15.90 -15.24 16.32
CA ASP A 50 17.29 -14.83 16.09
C ASP A 50 17.99 -15.46 14.87
N ALA A 51 17.22 -15.87 13.86
CA ALA A 51 17.79 -16.27 12.57
C ALA A 51 18.57 -15.10 11.95
N LEU A 52 19.78 -15.37 11.46
CA LEU A 52 20.63 -14.37 10.79
C LEU A 52 20.11 -13.98 9.40
N ILE A 53 19.11 -14.70 8.89
CA ILE A 53 18.44 -14.45 7.63
C ILE A 53 16.94 -14.26 7.84
N GLU A 54 16.32 -13.40 7.03
CA GLU A 54 14.90 -13.06 7.14
C GLU A 54 14.21 -13.19 5.77
N LEU A 55 12.96 -13.68 5.76
CA LEU A 55 12.11 -13.63 4.57
C LEU A 55 11.50 -12.23 4.43
N ARG A 56 11.82 -11.54 3.33
CA ARG A 56 11.38 -10.15 3.07
C ARG A 56 10.41 -10.00 1.90
N GLY A 57 10.28 -11.01 1.06
CA GLY A 57 9.37 -10.97 -0.08
C GLY A 57 9.17 -12.33 -0.70
N ILE A 58 7.98 -12.52 -1.26
CA ILE A 58 7.60 -13.68 -2.06
C ILE A 58 7.10 -13.12 -3.38
N MET A 59 7.55 -13.69 -4.49
CA MET A 59 7.11 -13.32 -5.83
C MET A 59 6.75 -14.58 -6.60
N ALA A 60 5.58 -14.59 -7.24
CA ALA A 60 5.20 -15.62 -8.18
C ALA A 60 5.67 -15.22 -9.60
N GLU A 61 6.38 -16.12 -10.27
CA GLU A 61 6.83 -16.07 -11.66
C GLU A 61 6.21 -17.26 -12.40
N GLY A 62 4.97 -17.09 -12.90
CA GLY A 62 4.19 -18.20 -13.46
C GLY A 62 3.92 -19.28 -12.41
N ASP A 63 4.36 -20.50 -12.67
CA ASP A 63 4.25 -21.65 -11.75
C ASP A 63 5.40 -21.73 -10.72
N HIS A 64 6.31 -20.76 -10.70
CA HIS A 64 7.46 -20.76 -9.82
C HIS A 64 7.38 -19.63 -8.79
N TYR A 65 7.95 -19.86 -7.61
CA TYR A 65 8.12 -18.83 -6.59
C TYR A 65 9.59 -18.43 -6.47
N MET A 66 9.80 -17.14 -6.27
CA MET A 66 11.06 -16.56 -5.84
C MET A 66 10.90 -15.96 -4.46
N PHE A 67 11.92 -16.11 -3.62
CA PHE A 67 11.91 -15.64 -2.24
C PHE A 67 13.07 -14.67 -2.02
N SER A 68 12.76 -13.50 -1.48
CA SER A 68 13.75 -12.48 -1.12
C SER A 68 14.23 -12.75 0.29
N ILE A 69 15.47 -13.27 0.40
CA ILE A 69 16.12 -13.57 1.66
C ILE A 69 17.08 -12.44 1.98
N PHE A 70 16.86 -11.78 3.12
CA PHE A 70 17.72 -10.73 3.62
C PHE A 70 18.71 -11.30 4.64
N ASP A 71 20.00 -11.14 4.38
CA ASP A 71 21.06 -11.47 5.31
C ASP A 71 21.28 -10.27 6.24
N THR A 72 21.03 -10.47 7.54
CA THR A 72 21.16 -9.41 8.55
C THR A 72 22.61 -9.05 8.85
N GLY A 73 23.57 -9.94 8.57
CA GLY A 73 25.00 -9.67 8.69
C GLY A 73 25.53 -8.87 7.50
N LYS A 74 25.19 -9.29 6.27
CA LYS A 74 25.63 -8.64 5.02
C LYS A 74 24.80 -7.41 4.64
N LYS A 75 23.65 -7.20 5.31
CA LYS A 75 22.69 -6.10 5.03
C LYS A 75 22.26 -6.04 3.57
N SER A 76 22.07 -7.20 2.95
CA SER A 76 21.65 -7.30 1.56
C SER A 76 20.59 -8.37 1.38
N SER A 77 19.75 -8.20 0.37
CA SER A 77 18.75 -9.20 -0.04
C SER A 77 19.20 -9.93 -1.28
N THR A 78 18.79 -11.19 -1.41
CA THR A 78 18.94 -11.94 -2.65
C THR A 78 17.70 -12.77 -2.93
N TRP A 79 17.29 -12.81 -4.20
CA TRP A 79 16.21 -13.68 -4.66
C TRP A 79 16.76 -15.10 -4.91
N ALA A 80 16.08 -16.09 -4.36
CA ALA A 80 16.40 -17.50 -4.53
C ALA A 80 15.13 -18.32 -4.79
N ARG A 81 15.28 -19.41 -5.54
CA ARG A 81 14.21 -20.37 -5.82
C ARG A 81 14.21 -21.53 -4.82
N LEU A 82 13.12 -22.28 -4.83
CA LEU A 82 13.01 -23.52 -4.08
C LEU A 82 14.09 -24.51 -4.53
N ASN A 83 14.79 -25.13 -3.57
CA ASN A 83 15.87 -26.10 -3.76
C ASN A 83 17.05 -25.62 -4.61
N GLU A 84 17.23 -24.31 -4.77
CA GLU A 84 18.38 -23.75 -5.50
C GLU A 84 19.68 -23.91 -4.69
N PRO A 85 20.70 -24.64 -5.22
CA PRO A 85 21.97 -24.81 -4.53
C PRO A 85 22.94 -23.65 -4.80
N GLY A 86 24.13 -23.67 -4.16
CA GLY A 86 25.22 -22.74 -4.45
C GLY A 86 25.22 -21.46 -3.60
N ARG A 87 24.44 -21.45 -2.51
CA ARG A 87 24.34 -20.35 -1.56
C ARG A 87 24.60 -20.87 -0.15
N ASP A 88 24.82 -19.95 0.79
CA ASP A 88 25.00 -20.27 2.21
C ASP A 88 23.73 -20.89 2.85
N PHE A 89 22.61 -20.88 2.13
CA PHE A 89 21.32 -21.42 2.54
C PHE A 89 20.60 -22.08 1.36
N VAL A 90 19.66 -22.99 1.63
CA VAL A 90 18.78 -23.62 0.63
C VAL A 90 17.34 -23.61 1.12
N ILE A 91 16.43 -23.08 0.32
CA ILE A 91 14.99 -23.09 0.64
C ILE A 91 14.43 -24.48 0.33
N LYS A 92 13.86 -25.15 1.32
CA LYS A 92 13.40 -26.56 1.23
C LYS A 92 11.91 -26.68 0.99
N SER A 93 11.11 -25.78 1.56
CA SER A 93 9.66 -25.79 1.40
C SER A 93 9.09 -24.37 1.46
N HIS A 94 7.92 -24.22 0.85
CA HIS A 94 7.10 -23.02 0.90
C HIS A 94 5.66 -23.42 1.23
N ASP A 95 5.07 -22.72 2.18
CA ASP A 95 3.67 -22.80 2.55
C ASP A 95 3.01 -21.47 2.19
N GLU A 96 2.34 -21.46 1.03
CA GLU A 96 1.68 -20.28 0.47
C GLU A 96 0.54 -19.77 1.36
N ALA A 97 -0.16 -20.65 2.08
CA ALA A 97 -1.27 -20.24 2.93
C ALA A 97 -0.81 -19.42 4.15
N ARG A 98 0.48 -19.51 4.50
CA ARG A 98 1.05 -18.90 5.71
C ARG A 98 2.20 -17.93 5.42
N ASP A 99 2.52 -17.69 4.16
CA ASP A 99 3.70 -16.94 3.72
C ASP A 99 4.97 -17.37 4.48
N LEU A 100 5.18 -18.68 4.57
CA LEU A 100 6.21 -19.32 5.37
C LEU A 100 7.13 -20.15 4.49
N ILE A 101 8.42 -20.13 4.80
CA ILE A 101 9.40 -21.02 4.18
C ILE A 101 10.22 -21.77 5.22
N THR A 102 10.66 -22.97 4.86
CA THR A 102 11.72 -23.68 5.61
C THR A 102 13.02 -23.54 4.84
N VAL A 103 14.08 -23.10 5.51
CA VAL A 103 15.40 -22.87 4.93
C VAL A 103 16.42 -23.70 5.68
N GLU A 104 17.27 -24.43 4.96
CA GLU A 104 18.45 -25.06 5.53
C GLU A 104 19.63 -24.09 5.44
N GLN A 105 20.27 -23.78 6.57
CA GLN A 105 21.48 -22.97 6.64
C GLN A 105 22.46 -23.62 7.62
N ASN A 106 23.69 -23.90 7.17
CA ASN A 106 24.71 -24.57 7.98
C ASN A 106 24.24 -25.90 8.63
N GLY A 107 23.45 -26.69 7.89
CA GLY A 107 22.87 -27.95 8.37
C GLY A 107 21.73 -27.81 9.39
N ARG A 108 21.24 -26.59 9.63
CA ARG A 108 20.08 -26.32 10.50
C ARG A 108 18.87 -25.91 9.67
N LEU A 109 17.71 -26.45 10.01
CA LEU A 109 16.44 -26.00 9.43
C LEU A 109 15.91 -24.80 10.22
N LEU A 110 15.63 -23.72 9.51
CA LEU A 110 15.07 -22.48 10.00
C LEU A 110 13.69 -22.29 9.39
N THR A 111 12.71 -21.93 10.21
CA THR A 111 11.37 -21.56 9.77
C THR A 111 11.31 -20.05 9.70
N LEU A 112 11.08 -19.49 8.51
CA LEU A 112 11.01 -18.05 8.31
C LEU A 112 9.60 -17.68 7.85
N THR A 113 8.98 -16.71 8.52
CA THR A 113 7.72 -16.11 8.08
C THR A 113 8.00 -14.77 7.41
N LEU A 114 7.13 -14.39 6.47
CA LEU A 114 7.25 -13.12 5.76
C LEU A 114 7.17 -11.94 6.74
N LYS A 115 8.24 -11.14 6.78
CA LYS A 115 8.33 -10.00 7.70
C LYS A 115 7.41 -8.88 7.25
N GLN A 116 6.39 -8.59 8.06
CA GLN A 116 5.47 -7.49 7.79
C GLN A 116 6.16 -6.13 7.93
N ALA A 117 5.88 -5.23 6.98
CA ALA A 117 6.35 -3.85 7.04
C ALA A 117 5.56 -3.07 8.10
N LYS A 118 6.27 -2.45 9.05
CA LYS A 118 5.66 -1.50 9.98
C LYS A 118 5.59 -0.13 9.31
N VAL A 119 4.41 0.24 8.83
CA VAL A 119 4.14 1.60 8.32
C VAL A 119 3.78 2.50 9.50
N VAL A 120 4.55 3.57 9.71
CA VAL A 120 4.21 4.61 10.69
C VAL A 120 3.76 5.83 9.88
N SER A 121 2.50 6.23 10.03
CA SER A 121 1.98 7.43 9.38
C SER A 121 2.64 8.66 10.00
N GLY A 122 3.43 9.39 9.23
CA GLY A 122 3.95 10.69 9.63
C GLY A 122 2.79 11.69 9.64
N GLY A 123 2.40 12.17 10.83
CA GLY A 123 1.33 13.16 10.96
C GLY A 123 1.59 14.42 10.13
N ASN A 124 0.52 15.11 9.72
CA ASN A 124 0.56 16.30 8.86
C ASN A 124 1.63 17.29 9.32
N ALA A 125 2.70 17.42 8.55
CA ALA A 125 3.66 18.50 8.72
C ALA A 125 2.96 19.81 8.32
N VAL A 126 2.51 20.59 9.31
CA VAL A 126 2.07 21.97 9.10
C VAL A 126 3.31 22.79 8.76
N MET A 127 3.62 22.91 7.47
CA MET A 127 4.63 23.85 7.00
C MET A 127 4.09 25.28 7.19
N PRO A 128 4.85 26.20 7.81
CA PRO A 128 4.43 27.59 7.91
C PRO A 128 4.36 28.20 6.50
N MET A 129 3.16 28.58 6.06
CA MET A 129 2.96 29.33 4.82
C MET A 129 3.68 30.69 4.89
N PRO A 130 4.44 31.10 3.86
CA PRO A 130 4.95 32.46 3.78
C PRO A 130 3.80 33.44 3.60
N ARG A 131 3.80 34.54 4.36
CA ARG A 131 2.83 35.63 4.17
C ARG A 131 3.04 36.30 2.80
N PRO A 132 1.97 36.55 2.02
CA PRO A 132 2.10 37.20 0.73
C PRO A 132 2.52 38.67 0.89
N VAL A 133 3.50 39.09 0.10
CA VAL A 133 3.92 40.48 -0.07
C VAL A 133 2.84 41.25 -0.83
N ALA A 134 2.41 42.39 -0.29
CA ALA A 134 1.40 43.25 -0.90
C ALA A 134 1.96 43.88 -2.20
N GLY A 135 1.24 43.71 -3.32
CA GLY A 135 1.50 44.46 -4.56
C GLY A 135 1.57 43.65 -5.86
N THR A 136 1.48 42.32 -5.82
CA THR A 136 1.41 41.50 -7.04
C THR A 136 0.04 40.80 -7.09
N PRO A 137 -0.79 41.00 -8.13
CA PRO A 137 -1.99 40.18 -8.28
C PRO A 137 -1.54 38.72 -8.47
N PRO A 138 -2.03 37.78 -7.66
CA PRO A 138 -1.69 36.37 -7.83
C PRO A 138 -2.25 35.91 -9.17
N VAL A 139 -1.37 35.57 -10.11
CA VAL A 139 -1.78 34.80 -11.29
C VAL A 139 -2.00 33.37 -10.78
N PRO A 140 -3.23 32.83 -10.84
CA PRO A 140 -3.47 31.47 -10.41
C PRO A 140 -2.80 30.52 -11.40
N VAL A 141 -1.60 30.04 -11.06
CA VAL A 141 -0.99 28.89 -11.72
C VAL A 141 -1.69 27.64 -11.15
N GLY A 142 -2.87 27.35 -11.68
CA GLY A 142 -3.70 26.25 -11.18
C GLY A 142 -5.18 26.43 -11.53
N GLY A 143 -5.50 26.70 -12.79
CA GLY A 143 -6.87 26.50 -13.26
C GLY A 143 -7.22 25.01 -13.20
N PRO A 144 -8.49 24.64 -12.91
CA PRO A 144 -8.90 23.24 -12.94
C PRO A 144 -8.57 22.64 -14.31
N VAL A 145 -7.91 21.49 -14.31
CA VAL A 145 -7.72 20.69 -15.52
C VAL A 145 -9.11 20.22 -15.94
N VAL A 146 -9.70 20.93 -16.91
CA VAL A 146 -10.96 20.53 -17.52
C VAL A 146 -10.67 19.29 -18.35
N LEU A 147 -11.20 18.15 -17.91
CA LEU A 147 -10.98 16.83 -18.51
C LEU A 147 -11.57 16.72 -19.94
N ASN A 148 -12.39 17.68 -20.36
CA ASN A 148 -12.91 17.81 -21.73
C ASN A 148 -13.10 19.30 -22.11
N PRO A 149 -12.10 19.99 -22.67
CA PRO A 149 -12.22 21.40 -23.03
C PRO A 149 -13.17 21.60 -24.23
N THR A 150 -13.96 22.68 -24.21
CA THR A 150 -14.77 23.05 -25.38
C THR A 150 -13.89 23.71 -26.46
N PRO A 151 -14.30 23.73 -27.75
CA PRO A 151 -13.56 24.42 -28.80
C PRO A 151 -13.26 25.90 -28.49
N ALA A 152 -14.16 26.57 -27.77
CA ALA A 152 -13.97 27.95 -27.34
C ALA A 152 -12.87 28.11 -26.28
N ASP A 153 -12.67 27.10 -25.41
CA ASP A 153 -11.62 27.11 -24.39
C ASP A 153 -10.24 26.83 -25.00
N GLU A 154 -10.18 25.95 -26.01
CA GLU A 154 -8.96 25.71 -26.78
C GLU A 154 -8.52 26.95 -27.55
N GLN A 155 -9.46 27.68 -28.16
CA GLN A 155 -9.17 28.91 -28.89
C GLN A 155 -8.55 29.99 -27.99
N ARG A 156 -9.09 30.18 -26.77
CA ARG A 156 -8.49 31.11 -25.78
C ARG A 156 -7.09 30.68 -25.36
N ARG A 157 -6.83 29.38 -25.21
CA ARG A 157 -5.48 28.86 -24.90
C ARG A 157 -4.50 29.15 -26.03
N LEU A 158 -4.92 28.95 -27.29
CA LEU A 158 -4.09 29.21 -28.46
C LEU A 158 -3.76 30.70 -28.61
N GLU A 159 -4.72 31.58 -28.34
CA GLU A 159 -4.50 33.04 -28.34
C GLU A 159 -3.52 33.48 -27.24
N ALA A 160 -3.63 32.91 -26.04
CA ALA A 160 -2.69 33.15 -24.95
C ALA A 160 -1.26 32.69 -25.30
N VAL A 161 -1.12 31.53 -25.97
CA VAL A 161 0.17 31.06 -26.46
C VAL A 161 0.70 31.95 -27.58
N ALA A 162 -0.13 32.37 -28.53
CA ALA A 162 0.27 33.22 -29.65
C ALA A 162 0.77 34.61 -29.19
N THR A 163 0.12 35.19 -28.19
CA THR A 163 0.53 36.47 -27.58
C THR A 163 1.85 36.34 -26.84
N GLU A 164 2.05 35.27 -26.08
CA GLU A 164 3.33 35.02 -25.39
C GLU A 164 4.48 34.75 -26.38
N VAL A 165 4.24 33.99 -27.45
CA VAL A 165 5.26 33.76 -28.50
C VAL A 165 5.64 35.06 -29.19
N ARG A 166 4.66 35.92 -29.53
CA ARG A 166 4.92 37.24 -30.12
C ARG A 166 5.79 38.11 -29.20
N ARG A 167 5.47 38.14 -27.91
CA ARG A 167 6.24 38.86 -26.89
C ARG A 167 7.69 38.36 -26.83
N ARG A 168 7.89 37.05 -26.78
CA ARG A 168 9.24 36.44 -26.72
C ARG A 168 10.04 36.66 -27.98
N ARG A 169 9.41 36.63 -29.16
CA ARG A 169 10.08 36.88 -30.43
C ARG A 169 10.57 38.32 -30.53
N ALA A 170 9.73 39.30 -30.18
CA ALA A 170 10.13 40.72 -30.15
C ALA A 170 11.32 40.97 -29.21
N LEU A 171 11.33 40.34 -28.03
CA LEU A 171 12.45 40.41 -27.08
C LEU A 171 13.74 39.83 -27.65
N ARG A 172 13.67 38.72 -28.40
CA ARG A 172 14.84 38.11 -29.06
C ARG A 172 15.38 38.98 -30.19
N GLU A 173 14.50 39.63 -30.95
CA GLU A 173 14.89 40.54 -32.04
C GLU A 173 15.61 41.79 -31.48
N GLN A 174 15.12 42.36 -30.38
CA GLN A 174 15.79 43.48 -29.69
C GLN A 174 17.18 43.08 -29.16
N ALA A 175 17.30 41.90 -28.55
CA ALA A 175 18.58 41.39 -28.05
C ALA A 175 19.59 41.12 -29.19
N ALA A 176 19.12 40.60 -30.33
CA ALA A 176 19.96 40.37 -31.51
C ALA A 176 20.49 41.68 -32.12
N GLN A 177 19.67 42.73 -32.16
CA GLN A 177 20.08 44.06 -32.65
C GLN A 177 21.14 44.70 -31.74
N GLN A 178 20.99 44.59 -30.41
CA GLN A 178 21.98 45.08 -29.45
C GLN A 178 23.33 44.34 -29.58
N GLY A 179 23.31 43.02 -29.77
CA GLY A 179 24.53 42.23 -30.02
C GLY A 179 25.26 42.64 -31.30
N SER A 180 24.53 43.04 -32.34
CA SER A 180 25.14 43.52 -33.61
C SER A 180 25.72 44.94 -33.54
N GLN A 181 25.26 45.80 -32.61
CA GLN A 181 25.81 47.14 -32.41
C GLN A 181 27.03 47.18 -31.50
N ALA A 182 27.19 46.20 -30.59
CA ALA A 182 28.33 46.12 -29.69
C ALA A 182 29.64 45.60 -30.34
N GLN A 183 29.59 45.20 -31.61
CA GLN A 183 30.72 44.60 -32.35
C GLN A 183 31.19 45.46 -33.53
N ARG A 184 30.91 46.78 -33.51
CA ARG A 184 31.50 47.77 -34.41
C ARG A 184 32.42 48.71 -33.66
#